data_AF-A0A950RQT3-F1
#
_entry.id   AF-A0A950RQT3-F1
#
_cell.length_a   1.000
_cell.length_b   1.000
_cell.length_c   1.000
_cell.angle_alpha   90.00
_cell.angle_beta   90.00
_cell.angle_gamma   90.00
#
_symmetry.space_group_name_H-M   'P 1'
#
loop_
_entity.id
_entity.type
_entity.pdbx_description
1 polymer ?
#
loop_
_entity_poly.entity_id
_entity_poly.type
_entity_poly.pdbx_seq_one_letter_code
_entity_poly.pdbx_strand_id
1 'polypeptide(L)'
;MGQDFPELEAWRKEAQEEKRRKPFIYGDTASSPPAARIPAAPRPLVPIQRAEKKKVGRNDPCPCGSGKKFKKCCMNKRPLI
;
A
#
# COMPACT_ATOMS: atom_id res chain seq x y z
N MET A 1 -29.06 32.01 32.35
CA MET A 1 -27.63 31.65 32.21
C MET A 1 -27.50 30.79 30.97
N GLY A 2 -26.82 31.30 29.96
CA GLY A 2 -26.63 30.61 28.69
C GLY A 2 -25.72 31.50 27.88
N GLN A 3 -24.41 31.34 28.07
CA GLN A 3 -23.46 31.96 27.16
C GLN A 3 -23.51 31.10 25.91
N ASP A 4 -24.37 31.47 24.96
CA ASP A 4 -24.21 31.04 23.59
C ASP A 4 -22.80 31.48 23.16
N PHE A 5 -21.95 30.51 22.81
CA PHE A 5 -20.60 30.73 22.29
C PHE A 5 -20.65 30.60 20.76
N PRO A 6 -21.15 31.62 20.04
CA PRO A 6 -21.28 31.58 18.59
C PRO A 6 -19.93 31.33 17.90
N GLU A 7 -18.82 31.66 18.55
CA GLU A 7 -17.46 31.40 18.07
C GLU A 7 -17.10 29.90 18.06
N LEU A 8 -17.52 29.12 19.07
CA LEU A 8 -17.28 27.68 19.11
C LEU A 8 -18.13 26.95 18.04
N GLU A 9 -19.34 27.44 17.79
CA GLU A 9 -20.18 26.95 16.71
C GLU A 9 -19.64 27.32 15.33
N ALA A 10 -19.14 28.55 15.17
CA ALA A 10 -18.48 29.00 13.96
C ALA A 10 -17.24 28.14 13.67
N TRP A 11 -16.39 27.92 14.67
CA TRP A 11 -15.22 27.06 14.56
C TRP A 11 -15.59 25.61 14.21
N ARG A 12 -16.67 25.07 14.80
CA ARG A 12 -17.17 23.73 14.47
C ARG A 12 -17.67 23.65 13.02
N LYS A 13 -18.38 24.67 12.55
CA LYS A 13 -18.88 24.77 11.16
C LYS A 13 -17.74 24.95 10.17
N GLU A 14 -16.77 25.81 10.46
CA GLU A 14 -15.56 26.00 9.66
C GLU A 14 -14.73 24.71 9.57
N ALA A 15 -14.56 23.97 10.67
CA ALA A 15 -13.86 22.69 10.65
C ALA A 15 -14.60 21.62 9.81
N GLN A 16 -15.92 21.69 9.74
CA GLN A 16 -16.75 20.79 8.92
C GLN A 16 -16.73 21.20 7.44
N GLU A 17 -16.79 22.50 7.17
CA GLU A 17 -16.65 23.12 5.85
C GLU A 17 -15.26 22.84 5.27
N GLU A 18 -14.19 22.95 6.06
CA GLU A 18 -12.82 22.64 5.65
C GLU A 18 -12.65 21.17 5.29
N LYS A 19 -13.28 20.25 6.05
CA LYS A 19 -13.32 18.82 5.70
C LYS A 19 -14.09 18.56 4.40
N ARG A 20 -15.14 19.35 4.10
CA ARG A 20 -15.87 19.29 2.82
C ARG A 20 -15.11 19.93 1.66
N ARG A 21 -14.39 21.03 1.92
CA ARG A 21 -13.66 21.82 0.92
C ARG A 21 -12.31 21.21 0.56
N LYS A 22 -11.67 20.47 1.48
CA LYS A 22 -10.47 19.69 1.16
C LYS A 22 -10.87 18.59 0.18
N PRO A 23 -10.40 18.63 -1.08
CA PRO A 23 -10.69 17.56 -2.01
C PRO A 23 -10.06 16.28 -1.46
N PHE A 24 -10.82 15.18 -1.46
CA PHE A 24 -10.28 13.86 -1.15
C PHE A 24 -9.37 13.44 -2.32
N ILE A 25 -8.15 13.97 -2.35
CA ILE A 25 -7.13 13.56 -3.30
C ILE A 25 -6.62 12.22 -2.77
N TYR A 26 -6.97 11.12 -3.46
CA TYR A 26 -6.35 9.82 -3.20
C TYR A 26 -4.87 9.93 -3.57
N GLY A 27 -4.02 10.31 -2.61
CA GLY A 27 -2.58 10.41 -2.82
C GLY A 27 -1.92 11.70 -2.38
N ASP A 28 -2.17 12.16 -1.14
CA ASP A 28 -1.22 13.03 -0.42
C ASP A 28 0.06 12.25 -0.03
N THR A 29 0.57 11.44 -0.95
CA THR A 29 1.96 10.96 -1.00
C THR A 29 2.85 12.04 -1.63
N ALA A 30 2.56 13.32 -1.38
CA ALA A 30 3.41 14.43 -1.81
C ALA A 30 4.73 14.52 -1.00
N SER A 31 5.00 13.55 -0.12
CA SER A 31 6.35 13.23 0.36
C SER A 31 7.14 12.31 -0.59
N SER A 32 6.56 11.87 -1.72
CA SER A 32 7.34 11.34 -2.85
C SER A 32 7.40 12.39 -3.95
N PRO A 33 8.60 12.94 -4.28
CA PRO A 33 8.73 13.75 -5.49
C PRO A 33 8.24 12.93 -6.70
N PRO A 34 7.62 13.53 -7.72
CA PRO A 34 7.40 12.82 -8.97
C PRO A 34 8.78 12.36 -9.41
N ALA A 35 8.98 11.05 -9.51
CA ALA A 35 10.26 10.46 -9.89
C ALA A 35 10.79 11.25 -11.08
N ALA A 36 11.79 12.10 -10.82
CA ALA A 36 12.57 12.71 -11.88
C ALA A 36 12.96 11.53 -12.76
N ARG A 37 12.63 11.61 -14.05
CA ARG A 37 12.88 10.53 -14.99
C ARG A 37 14.39 10.31 -15.04
N ILE A 38 14.90 9.42 -14.21
CA ILE A 38 16.25 8.89 -14.35
C ILE A 38 16.27 8.28 -15.75
N PRO A 39 17.09 8.77 -16.70
CA PRO A 39 17.21 8.12 -17.98
C PRO A 39 17.67 6.69 -17.70
N ALA A 40 16.83 5.72 -18.05
CA ALA A 40 17.15 4.32 -17.90
C ALA A 40 18.37 4.03 -18.78
N ALA A 41 19.56 3.98 -18.19
CA ALA A 41 20.73 3.44 -18.85
C ALA A 41 20.34 2.04 -19.39
N PRO A 42 20.73 1.68 -20.63
CA PRO A 42 20.37 0.38 -21.19
C PRO A 42 20.96 -0.69 -20.28
N ARG A 43 20.09 -1.46 -19.63
CA ARG A 43 20.51 -2.65 -18.91
C ARG A 43 21.09 -3.60 -19.95
N PRO A 44 22.28 -4.19 -19.75
CA PRO A 44 22.79 -5.19 -20.66
C PRO A 44 21.74 -6.31 -20.77
N LEU A 45 21.33 -6.62 -22.00
CA LEU A 45 20.37 -7.68 -22.33
C LEU A 45 21.07 -9.03 -22.15
N VAL A 46 21.52 -9.34 -20.94
CA VAL A 46 21.91 -10.70 -20.61
C VAL A 46 20.63 -11.53 -20.52
N PRO A 47 20.53 -12.67 -21.24
CA PRO A 47 19.40 -13.56 -21.07
C PRO A 47 19.40 -14.03 -19.63
N ILE A 48 18.41 -13.57 -18.85
CA ILE A 48 18.18 -14.06 -17.50
C ILE A 48 17.76 -15.52 -17.66
N GLN A 49 18.72 -16.43 -17.51
CA GLN A 49 18.44 -17.85 -17.37
C GLN A 49 17.66 -18.00 -16.07
N ARG A 50 16.33 -17.96 -16.18
CA ARG A 50 15.44 -18.24 -15.05
C ARG A 50 15.65 -19.72 -14.77
N ALA A 51 16.44 -20.03 -13.75
CA ALA A 51 16.53 -21.38 -13.22
C ALA A 51 15.10 -21.91 -13.09
N GLU A 52 14.84 -23.06 -13.72
CA GLU A 52 13.54 -23.73 -13.76
C GLU A 52 13.16 -24.31 -12.41
N LYS A 53 13.28 -23.51 -11.34
CA LYS A 53 12.62 -23.81 -10.08
C LYS A 53 11.14 -23.72 -10.40
N LYS A 54 10.45 -24.87 -10.42
CA LYS A 54 8.98 -24.96 -10.52
C LYS A 54 8.39 -23.93 -9.57
N LYS A 55 7.93 -22.80 -10.11
CA LYS A 55 7.39 -21.69 -9.32
C LYS A 55 6.02 -22.14 -8.83
N VAL A 56 5.94 -22.55 -7.56
CA VAL A 56 4.65 -22.81 -6.92
C VAL A 56 3.90 -21.48 -6.84
N GLY A 57 2.73 -21.44 -7.48
CA GLY A 57 1.86 -20.28 -7.48
C GLY A 57 1.30 -20.03 -6.08
N ARG A 58 1.03 -18.75 -5.77
CA ARG A 58 0.50 -18.32 -4.46
C ARG A 58 -0.78 -19.06 -4.04
N ASN A 59 -1.62 -19.44 -4.99
CA ASN A 59 -2.90 -20.12 -4.73
C ASN A 59 -2.84 -21.65 -4.87
N ASP A 60 -1.73 -22.22 -5.32
CA ASP A 60 -1.58 -23.66 -5.54
C ASP A 60 -1.59 -24.43 -4.21
N PRO A 61 -1.93 -25.73 -4.24
CA PRO A 61 -1.76 -26.59 -3.08
C PRO A 61 -0.31 -26.54 -2.58
N CYS A 62 -0.13 -26.41 -1.27
CA CYS A 62 1.19 -26.25 -0.69
C CYS A 62 1.99 -27.57 -0.79
N PRO A 63 3.23 -27.56 -1.31
CA PRO A 63 4.03 -28.77 -1.52
C PRO A 63 4.47 -29.45 -0.22
N CYS A 64 4.18 -28.88 0.95
CA CYS A 64 4.43 -29.51 2.25
C CYS A 64 3.36 -30.53 2.69
N GLY A 65 2.37 -30.84 1.83
CA GLY A 65 1.33 -31.83 2.12
C GLY A 65 0.25 -31.37 3.11
N SER A 66 0.17 -30.08 3.45
CA SER A 66 -0.80 -29.58 4.44
C SER A 66 -2.24 -29.46 3.93
N GLY A 67 -2.47 -29.66 2.63
CA GLY A 67 -3.76 -29.41 1.97
C GLY A 67 -4.16 -27.92 1.86
N LYS A 68 -3.37 -27.00 2.42
CA LYS A 68 -3.63 -25.54 2.39
C LYS A 68 -3.04 -24.91 1.13
N LYS A 69 -3.59 -23.77 0.69
CA LYS A 69 -2.98 -22.94 -0.38
C LYS A 69 -1.59 -22.46 0.06
N PHE A 70 -0.63 -22.38 -0.86
CA PHE A 70 0.75 -21.97 -0.58
C PHE A 70 0.83 -20.64 0.20
N LYS A 71 0.00 -19.64 -0.17
CA LYS A 71 -0.12 -18.35 0.52
C LYS A 71 -0.52 -18.41 2.00
N LYS A 72 -1.25 -19.45 2.39
CA LYS A 72 -1.75 -19.64 3.77
C LYS A 72 -0.91 -20.66 4.55
N CYS A 73 0.15 -21.19 3.95
CA CYS A 73 1.00 -22.20 4.54
C CYS A 73 2.45 -21.75 4.49
N CYS A 74 3.30 -22.35 3.64
CA CYS A 74 4.74 -22.09 3.60
C CYS A 74 5.12 -20.65 3.22
N MET A 75 4.28 -19.91 2.51
CA MET A 75 4.58 -18.53 2.12
C MET A 75 4.52 -17.53 3.28
N ASN A 76 3.65 -17.80 4.26
CA ASN A 76 3.40 -16.92 5.41
C ASN A 76 3.91 -17.51 6.72
N LYS A 77 4.78 -18.54 6.69
CA LYS A 77 5.45 -19.01 7.90
C LYS A 77 6.37 -17.88 8.36
N ARG A 78 5.86 -17.03 9.26
CA ARG A 78 6.67 -16.06 9.99
C ARG A 78 7.73 -16.88 10.71
N PRO A 79 9.03 -16.63 10.49
CA PRO A 79 10.04 -17.29 11.31
C PRO A 79 9.71 -16.92 12.76
N LEU A 80 9.44 -17.93 13.59
CA LEU A 80 9.36 -17.75 15.03
C LEU A 80 10.80 -17.50 15.47
N ILE A 81 11.18 -16.22 15.42
CA ILE A 81 12.29 -15.68 16.20
C ILE A 81 11.80 -15.44 17.63
#